data_AF-A0A0J6IIC9-F1
#
_entry.id   AF-A0A0J6IIC9-F1
#
_cell.length_a   1.000
_cell.length_b   1.000
_cell.length_c   1.000
_cell.angle_alpha   90.00
_cell.angle_beta   90.00
_cell.angle_gamma   90.00
#
_symmetry.space_group_name_H-M   'P 1'
#
loop_
_entity.id
_entity.type
_entity.pdbx_description
1 polymer ?
#
loop_
_entity_poly.entity_id
_entity_poly.type
_entity_poly.pdbx_seq_one_letter_code
_entity_poly.pdbx_strand_id
1 'polypeptide(L)'
;MTITVTSKTLNDYDAHLAVNTATAYLRQSDLAYYLIDQLEKQKLKITLEVSSDPAYANKDMSSNGTLVWSLLSDSLISAEASDVSTLLSRTPQTQKPYIASHLNLLHLLALACQQLNDQLNFRDADATWPWLDEKTLSATDIDNVVARELSDKAFPDEQNWDRLLTRN
;
A
#
# COMPACT_ATOMS: atom_id res chain seq x y z
N MET A 1 14.52 -0.61 7.16
CA MET A 1 13.15 -0.34 7.63
C MET A 1 13.18 0.60 8.82
N THR A 2 12.59 1.79 8.71
CA THR A 2 11.98 2.44 9.89
C THR A 2 10.56 2.92 9.58
N ILE A 3 9.81 2.16 8.75
CA ILE A 3 8.36 2.17 8.88
C ILE A 3 8.08 1.55 10.24
N THR A 4 7.66 2.37 11.20
CA THR A 4 7.31 1.91 12.54
C THR A 4 5.92 1.31 12.44
N VAL A 5 5.83 -0.01 12.43
CA VAL A 5 4.54 -0.70 12.43
C VAL A 5 4.02 -0.73 13.86
N THR A 6 2.81 -0.24 14.06
CA THR A 6 2.11 -0.31 15.35
C THR A 6 0.73 -0.89 15.13
N SER A 7 0.12 -1.42 16.19
CA SER A 7 -1.28 -1.84 16.14
C SER A 7 -1.92 -1.68 17.51
N LYS A 8 -3.19 -1.29 17.51
CA LYS A 8 -4.03 -1.32 18.72
C LYS A 8 -4.87 -2.60 18.83
N THR A 9 -4.96 -3.37 17.75
CA THR A 9 -5.88 -4.51 17.63
C THR A 9 -5.17 -5.84 17.40
N LEU A 10 -3.91 -5.80 16.99
CA LEU A 10 -3.04 -6.97 16.78
C LEU A 10 -1.82 -6.87 17.69
N ASN A 11 -1.18 -8.01 17.96
CA ASN A 11 0.16 -7.99 18.54
C ASN A 11 1.20 -7.55 17.48
N ASP A 12 2.38 -7.13 17.93
CA ASP A 12 3.44 -6.62 17.06
C ASP A 12 3.84 -7.61 15.96
N TYR A 13 3.94 -8.90 16.29
CA TYR A 13 4.31 -9.94 15.33
C TYR A 13 3.29 -10.05 14.19
N ASP A 14 2.00 -10.11 14.53
CA ASP A 14 0.90 -10.25 13.57
C ASP A 14 0.74 -8.97 12.73
N ALA A 15 0.95 -7.79 13.31
CA ALA A 15 0.96 -6.52 12.59
C ALA A 15 2.11 -6.45 11.56
N HIS A 16 3.33 -6.82 11.96
CA HIS A 16 4.48 -6.88 11.06
C HIS A 16 4.30 -7.93 9.96
N LEU A 17 3.77 -9.09 10.30
CA LEU A 17 3.47 -10.15 9.35
C LEU A 17 2.47 -9.67 8.28
N ALA A 18 1.40 -9.00 8.68
CA ALA A 18 0.41 -8.47 7.74
C ALA A 18 1.02 -7.45 6.76
N VAL A 19 1.80 -6.51 7.28
CA VAL A 19 2.51 -5.49 6.45
C VAL A 19 3.49 -6.17 5.51
N ASN A 20 4.25 -7.15 5.98
CA ASN A 20 5.21 -7.89 5.15
C ASN A 20 4.50 -8.68 4.03
N THR A 21 3.37 -9.33 4.33
CA THR A 21 2.57 -10.00 3.31
C THR A 21 2.02 -9.00 2.29
N ALA A 22 1.48 -7.88 2.76
CA ALA A 22 0.89 -6.88 1.87
C ALA A 22 1.94 -6.28 0.93
N THR A 23 3.07 -5.86 1.49
CA THR A 23 4.19 -5.31 0.72
C THR A 23 4.83 -6.35 -0.20
N ALA A 24 4.87 -7.63 0.16
CA ALA A 24 5.36 -8.69 -0.72
C ALA A 24 4.49 -8.86 -1.98
N TYR A 25 3.17 -8.76 -1.85
CA TYR A 25 2.27 -8.74 -3.02
C TYR A 25 2.49 -7.49 -3.86
N LEU A 26 2.52 -6.31 -3.24
CA LEU A 26 2.73 -5.04 -3.96
C LEU A 26 4.07 -5.01 -4.71
N ARG A 27 5.13 -5.58 -4.12
CA ARG A 27 6.47 -5.71 -4.72
C ARG A 27 6.51 -6.58 -5.99
N GLN A 28 5.41 -7.23 -6.38
CA GLN A 28 5.32 -7.85 -7.71
C GLN A 28 5.20 -6.82 -8.84
N SER A 29 4.83 -5.57 -8.52
CA SER A 29 4.97 -4.40 -9.40
C SER A 29 6.36 -3.80 -9.22
N ASP A 30 7.02 -3.52 -10.35
CA ASP A 30 8.35 -2.94 -10.36
C ASP A 30 8.32 -1.53 -9.76
N LEU A 31 7.29 -0.74 -10.07
CA LEU A 31 7.12 0.60 -9.52
C LEU A 31 6.89 0.56 -8.00
N ALA A 32 5.96 -0.28 -7.54
CA ALA A 32 5.68 -0.40 -6.12
C ALA A 32 6.91 -0.90 -5.35
N TYR A 33 7.67 -1.84 -5.92
CA TYR A 33 8.93 -2.29 -5.33
C TYR A 33 9.87 -1.11 -5.13
N TYR A 34 10.12 -0.35 -6.19
CA TYR A 34 11.03 0.79 -6.16
C TYR A 34 10.61 1.82 -5.12
N LEU A 35 9.34 2.22 -5.10
CA LEU A 35 8.82 3.22 -4.15
C LEU A 35 8.93 2.75 -2.70
N ILE A 36 8.60 1.48 -2.41
CA ILE A 36 8.75 0.91 -1.07
C ILE A 36 10.22 0.91 -0.64
N ASP A 37 11.15 0.54 -1.52
CA ASP A 37 12.59 0.55 -1.23
C ASP A 37 13.11 1.98 -0.97
N GLN A 38 12.62 2.97 -1.72
CA GLN A 38 12.94 4.38 -1.44
C GLN A 38 12.43 4.83 -0.07
N LEU A 39 11.17 4.53 0.27
CA LEU A 39 10.62 4.82 1.60
C LEU A 39 11.40 4.13 2.72
N GLU A 40 11.88 2.90 2.50
CA GLU A 40 12.66 2.14 3.48
C GLU A 40 14.11 2.61 3.65
N LYS A 41 14.74 3.10 2.58
CA LYS A 41 16.10 3.68 2.58
C LYS A 41 16.13 5.01 3.32
N GLN A 42 15.04 5.76 3.22
CA GLN A 42 14.92 7.04 3.87
C GLN A 42 14.69 6.81 5.36
N LYS A 43 15.44 7.50 6.22
CA LYS A 43 15.26 7.43 7.69
C LYS A 43 14.01 8.20 8.14
N LEU A 44 12.99 8.26 7.30
CA LEU A 44 11.73 8.93 7.57
C LEU A 44 10.93 8.08 8.54
N LYS A 45 10.43 8.73 9.60
CA LYS A 45 9.58 8.07 10.60
C LYS A 45 8.15 8.04 10.09
N ILE A 46 7.84 7.11 9.20
CA ILE A 46 6.45 6.80 8.85
C ILE A 46 5.96 5.79 9.89
N THR A 47 4.89 6.11 10.59
CA THR A 47 4.22 5.15 11.49
C THR A 47 3.05 4.54 10.74
N LEU A 48 3.03 3.21 10.58
CA LEU A 48 1.91 2.49 9.98
C LEU A 48 1.12 1.80 11.10
N GLU A 49 -0.05 2.35 11.44
CA GLU A 49 -0.98 1.75 12.38
C GLU A 49 -1.86 0.73 11.65
N VAL A 50 -1.69 -0.56 11.99
CA VAL A 50 -2.42 -1.69 11.42
C VAL A 50 -3.67 -1.96 12.27
N SER A 51 -4.82 -2.08 11.64
CA SER A 51 -6.10 -2.39 12.28
C SER A 51 -6.72 -3.66 11.71
N SER A 52 -7.25 -4.54 12.56
CA SER A 52 -8.18 -5.61 12.14
C SER A 52 -9.62 -5.10 11.99
N ASP A 53 -9.93 -3.92 12.53
CA ASP A 53 -11.24 -3.28 12.42
C ASP A 53 -11.33 -2.47 11.11
N PRO A 54 -12.25 -2.81 10.18
CA PRO A 54 -12.46 -2.09 8.93
C PRO A 54 -13.01 -0.67 9.12
N ALA A 55 -13.59 -0.33 10.28
CA ALA A 55 -14.09 1.02 10.57
C ALA A 55 -12.97 2.06 10.73
N TYR A 56 -11.73 1.61 10.94
CA TYR A 56 -10.54 2.47 10.99
C TYR A 56 -9.75 2.47 9.68
N ALA A 57 -10.20 1.72 8.65
CA ALA A 57 -9.61 1.79 7.33
C ALA A 57 -9.66 3.25 6.82
N ASN A 58 -8.67 3.63 6.02
CA ASN A 58 -8.75 4.79 5.13
C ASN A 58 -8.62 6.17 5.80
N LYS A 59 -8.16 6.24 7.06
CA LYS A 59 -7.84 7.52 7.70
C LYS A 59 -6.41 7.92 7.36
N ASP A 60 -6.28 8.87 6.43
CA ASP A 60 -5.02 9.59 6.24
C ASP A 60 -4.82 10.58 7.40
N MET A 61 -3.78 10.38 8.21
CA MET A 61 -3.32 11.34 9.23
C MET A 61 -1.93 11.92 8.87
N SER A 62 -1.69 12.07 7.57
CA SER A 62 -0.45 12.54 6.96
C SER A 62 0.16 13.82 7.53
N SER A 63 -0.61 14.66 8.24
CA SER A 63 -0.05 15.82 8.93
C SER A 63 0.95 15.47 10.04
N ASN A 64 0.90 14.26 10.60
CA ASN A 64 1.79 13.81 11.69
C ASN A 64 2.70 12.63 11.31
N GLY A 65 2.71 12.18 10.05
CA GLY A 65 3.51 11.02 9.60
C GLY A 65 2.96 9.65 10.03
N THR A 66 1.67 9.58 10.43
CA THR A 66 0.99 8.33 10.75
C THR A 66 -0.01 7.95 9.65
N LEU A 67 0.13 6.75 9.11
CA LEU A 67 -0.78 6.13 8.16
C LEU A 67 -1.60 5.06 8.88
N VAL A 68 -2.92 5.02 8.70
CA VAL A 68 -3.78 3.98 9.29
C VAL A 68 -4.25 3.04 8.19
N TRP A 69 -3.90 1.78 8.30
CA TRP A 69 -4.22 0.73 7.33
C TRP A 69 -5.02 -0.39 7.99
N SER A 70 -6.06 -0.88 7.32
CA SER A 70 -6.88 -1.98 7.81
C SER A 70 -6.67 -3.25 6.98
N LEU A 71 -6.63 -4.40 7.65
CA LEU A 71 -6.48 -5.72 7.03
C LEU A 71 -7.66 -6.09 6.12
N LEU A 72 -8.84 -5.52 6.36
CA LEU A 72 -10.00 -5.70 5.51
C LEU A 72 -10.52 -4.33 5.08
N SER A 73 -10.87 -4.22 3.81
CA SER A 73 -11.59 -3.06 3.34
C SER A 73 -12.56 -3.42 2.24
N ASP A 74 -13.81 -3.07 2.43
CA ASP A 74 -14.84 -3.16 1.39
C ASP A 74 -14.86 -1.90 0.50
N SER A 75 -14.00 -0.93 0.79
CA SER A 75 -13.95 0.37 0.11
C SER A 75 -12.53 0.71 -0.32
N LEU A 76 -12.39 1.30 -1.51
CA LEU A 76 -11.12 1.85 -1.97
C LEU A 76 -10.98 3.31 -1.57
N ILE A 77 -9.79 3.70 -1.12
CA ILE A 77 -9.42 5.11 -0.98
C ILE A 77 -9.21 5.71 -2.38
N SER A 78 -8.56 4.96 -3.26
CA SER A 78 -8.26 5.35 -4.64
C SER A 78 -9.44 5.07 -5.58
N ALA A 79 -10.63 5.60 -5.26
CA ALA A 79 -11.83 5.40 -6.08
C ALA A 79 -11.75 6.07 -7.46
N GLU A 80 -10.79 6.98 -7.66
CA GLU A 80 -10.58 7.72 -8.91
C GLU A 80 -9.62 7.00 -9.88
N ALA A 81 -8.90 5.96 -9.45
CA ALA A 81 -7.99 5.20 -10.28
C ALA A 81 -8.74 4.15 -11.13
N SER A 82 -8.70 4.31 -12.45
CA SER A 82 -9.42 3.46 -13.42
C SER A 82 -8.83 2.05 -13.52
N ASP A 83 -7.51 1.92 -13.46
CA ASP A 83 -6.83 0.62 -13.51
C ASP A 83 -7.02 -0.16 -12.20
N VAL A 84 -7.04 0.53 -11.05
CA VAL A 84 -7.39 -0.03 -9.74
C VAL A 84 -8.80 -0.63 -9.75
N SER A 85 -9.76 0.13 -10.27
CA SER A 85 -11.15 -0.34 -10.42
C SER A 85 -11.24 -1.55 -11.34
N THR A 86 -10.45 -1.55 -12.42
CA THR A 86 -10.39 -2.67 -13.37
C THR A 86 -9.81 -3.92 -12.71
N LEU A 87 -8.72 -3.79 -11.95
CA LEU A 87 -8.11 -4.89 -11.21
C LEU A 87 -9.11 -5.54 -10.25
N LEU A 88 -9.78 -4.73 -9.41
CA LEU A 88 -10.79 -5.23 -8.48
C LEU A 88 -12.00 -5.88 -9.16
N SER A 89 -12.40 -5.40 -10.34
CA SER A 89 -13.51 -5.99 -11.08
C SER A 89 -13.24 -7.44 -11.50
N ARG A 90 -11.96 -7.78 -11.72
CA ARG A 90 -11.49 -9.12 -12.13
C ARG A 90 -11.13 -10.02 -10.95
N THR A 91 -10.93 -9.45 -9.76
CA THR A 91 -10.62 -10.21 -8.55
C THR A 91 -11.80 -11.10 -8.13
N PRO A 92 -11.56 -12.38 -7.74
CA PRO A 92 -12.59 -13.25 -7.17
C PRO A 92 -13.27 -12.62 -5.95
N GLN A 93 -14.59 -12.81 -5.80
CA GLN A 93 -15.37 -12.18 -4.71
C GLN A 93 -14.81 -12.47 -3.31
N THR A 94 -14.30 -13.68 -3.08
CA THR A 94 -13.66 -14.09 -1.81
C THR A 94 -12.38 -13.31 -1.51
N GLN A 95 -11.67 -12.85 -2.53
CA GLN A 95 -10.37 -12.17 -2.41
C GLN A 95 -10.48 -10.65 -2.47
N LYS A 96 -11.61 -10.11 -2.96
CA LYS A 96 -11.81 -8.66 -3.14
C LYS A 96 -11.48 -7.82 -1.89
N PRO A 97 -11.93 -8.17 -0.68
CA PRO A 97 -11.63 -7.36 0.51
C PRO A 97 -10.13 -7.32 0.84
N TYR A 98 -9.42 -8.42 0.56
CA TYR A 98 -7.97 -8.49 0.75
C TYR A 98 -7.26 -7.64 -0.30
N ILE A 99 -7.58 -7.82 -1.59
CA ILE A 99 -6.96 -7.02 -2.66
C ILE A 99 -7.24 -5.54 -2.46
N ALA A 100 -8.47 -5.16 -2.10
CA ALA A 100 -8.81 -3.78 -1.78
C ALA A 100 -7.98 -3.24 -0.61
N SER A 101 -7.77 -4.04 0.45
CA SER A 101 -6.86 -3.66 1.54
C SER A 101 -5.41 -3.47 1.08
N HIS A 102 -4.88 -4.33 0.21
CA HIS A 102 -3.53 -4.18 -0.35
C HIS A 102 -3.41 -2.90 -1.19
N LEU A 103 -4.41 -2.60 -2.02
CA LEU A 103 -4.45 -1.38 -2.84
C LEU A 103 -4.63 -0.12 -1.99
N ASN A 104 -5.33 -0.19 -0.85
CA ASN A 104 -5.39 0.91 0.10
C ASN A 104 -4.04 1.14 0.79
N LEU A 105 -3.28 0.08 1.12
CA LEU A 105 -1.91 0.25 1.60
C LEU A 105 -1.03 0.93 0.56
N LEU A 106 -1.12 0.49 -0.70
CA LEU A 106 -0.40 1.13 -1.81
C LEU A 106 -0.72 2.61 -1.89
N HIS A 107 -2.01 2.98 -1.88
CA HIS A 107 -2.43 4.37 -1.97
C HIS A 107 -1.87 5.22 -0.81
N LEU A 108 -1.88 4.70 0.42
CA LEU A 108 -1.29 5.37 1.58
C LEU A 108 0.23 5.58 1.42
N LEU A 109 0.93 4.60 0.89
CA LEU A 109 2.36 4.71 0.58
C LEU A 109 2.61 5.70 -0.56
N ALA A 110 1.75 5.72 -1.59
CA ALA A 110 1.83 6.64 -2.72
C ALA A 110 1.59 8.09 -2.27
N LEU A 111 0.62 8.32 -1.38
CA LEU A 111 0.39 9.62 -0.73
C LEU A 111 1.62 10.06 0.07
N ALA A 112 2.23 9.14 0.83
CA ALA A 112 3.46 9.43 1.56
C ALA A 112 4.61 9.81 0.59
N CYS A 113 4.77 9.07 -0.51
CA CYS A 113 5.75 9.42 -1.55
C CYS A 113 5.47 10.81 -2.15
N GLN A 114 4.20 11.13 -2.43
CA GLN A 114 3.80 12.41 -2.98
C GLN A 114 4.10 13.58 -2.03
N GLN A 115 3.82 13.41 -0.74
CA GLN A 115 4.07 14.44 0.27
C GLN A 115 5.56 14.61 0.56
N LEU A 116 6.32 13.51 0.50
CA LEU A 116 7.74 13.50 0.76
C LEU A 116 8.56 13.68 -0.53
N ASN A 117 7.95 14.02 -1.66
CA ASN A 117 8.62 14.07 -2.96
C ASN A 117 9.88 14.95 -2.93
N ASP A 118 9.85 16.08 -2.22
CA ASP A 118 11.01 16.97 -2.08
C ASP A 118 12.18 16.37 -1.25
N GLN A 119 11.91 15.29 -0.50
CA GLN A 119 12.86 14.56 0.34
C GLN A 119 13.29 13.22 -0.28
N LEU A 120 12.51 12.70 -1.22
CA LEU A 120 12.78 11.47 -1.95
C LEU A 120 13.59 11.81 -3.20
N ASN A 121 14.77 11.19 -3.34
CA ASN A 121 15.61 11.39 -4.52
C ASN A 121 15.33 10.26 -5.53
N PHE A 122 14.44 10.52 -6.48
CA PHE A 122 14.04 9.54 -7.51
C PHE A 122 14.95 9.53 -8.76
N ARG A 123 16.04 10.31 -8.77
CA ARG A 123 16.96 10.47 -9.92
C ARG A 123 17.53 9.16 -10.49
N ASP A 124 17.53 8.08 -9.73
CA ASP A 124 18.01 6.77 -10.18
C ASP A 124 16.95 5.98 -10.99
N ALA A 125 15.69 6.41 -11.02
CA ALA A 125 14.58 5.76 -11.74
C ALA A 125 14.32 6.31 -13.16
N ASP A 126 15.11 7.29 -13.59
CA ASP A 126 14.92 8.07 -14.83
C ASP A 126 14.77 7.23 -16.10
N ALA A 127 15.40 6.05 -16.15
CA ALA A 127 15.35 5.19 -17.33
C ALA A 127 14.01 4.44 -17.49
N THR A 128 13.32 4.14 -16.38
CA THR A 128 12.12 3.28 -16.38
C THR A 128 10.84 4.08 -16.18
N TRP A 129 10.87 5.11 -15.32
CA TRP A 129 9.71 5.98 -15.08
C TRP A 129 10.14 7.46 -15.09
N PRO A 130 10.37 8.05 -16.28
CA PRO A 130 10.83 9.45 -16.42
C PRO A 130 9.88 10.47 -15.77
N TRP A 131 8.59 10.13 -15.69
CA TRP A 131 7.57 10.99 -15.08
C TRP A 131 7.71 11.13 -13.55
N LEU A 132 8.49 10.25 -12.89
CA LEU A 132 8.80 10.39 -11.46
C LEU A 132 9.70 11.61 -11.18
N ASP A 133 10.54 12.02 -12.15
CA ASP A 133 11.45 13.17 -12.01
C ASP A 133 10.83 14.47 -12.55
N GLU A 134 9.92 14.38 -13.53
CA GLU A 134 9.51 15.55 -14.31
C GLU A 134 8.41 16.44 -13.67
N LYS A 135 7.52 15.91 -12.81
CA LYS A 135 6.40 16.66 -12.20
C LYS A 135 5.97 16.09 -10.86
N THR A 136 5.26 16.92 -10.08
CA THR A 136 4.62 16.57 -8.81
C THR A 136 4.08 15.15 -8.82
N LEU A 137 4.69 14.29 -8.00
CA LEU A 137 4.32 12.89 -7.88
C LEU A 137 2.82 12.79 -7.54
N SER A 138 2.09 11.94 -8.25
CA SER A 138 0.64 11.78 -8.10
C SER A 138 0.35 10.38 -7.58
N ALA A 139 -0.27 10.30 -6.39
CA ALA A 139 -0.66 9.03 -5.80
C ALA A 139 -1.59 8.23 -6.73
N THR A 140 -2.52 8.91 -7.41
CA THR A 140 -3.43 8.29 -8.37
C THR A 140 -2.71 7.74 -9.60
N ASP A 141 -1.67 8.41 -10.10
CA ASP A 141 -0.88 7.91 -11.24
C ASP A 141 -0.05 6.68 -10.84
N ILE A 142 0.54 6.69 -9.64
CA ILE A 142 1.21 5.53 -9.06
C ILE A 142 0.24 4.36 -8.95
N ASP A 143 -0.94 4.58 -8.38
CA ASP A 143 -1.94 3.54 -8.20
C ASP A 143 -2.33 2.89 -9.53
N ASN A 144 -2.54 3.69 -10.57
CA ASN A 144 -2.90 3.16 -11.89
C ASN A 144 -1.78 2.31 -12.51
N VAL A 145 -0.53 2.79 -12.46
CA VAL A 145 0.62 2.06 -13.00
C VAL A 145 0.81 0.74 -12.25
N VAL A 146 0.81 0.79 -10.92
CA VAL A 146 0.97 -0.41 -10.09
C VAL A 146 -0.18 -1.38 -10.30
N ALA A 147 -1.44 -0.92 -10.35
CA ALA A 147 -2.58 -1.80 -10.62
C ALA A 147 -2.50 -2.48 -11.99
N ARG A 148 -1.99 -1.76 -13.00
CA ARG A 148 -1.75 -2.33 -14.33
C ARG A 148 -0.65 -3.39 -14.30
N GLU A 149 0.47 -3.12 -13.62
CA GLU A 149 1.57 -4.08 -13.47
C GLU A 149 1.16 -5.33 -12.68
N LEU A 150 0.30 -5.17 -11.67
CA LEU A 150 -0.25 -6.27 -10.88
C LEU A 150 -1.33 -7.06 -11.63
N SER A 151 -1.94 -6.51 -12.68
CA SER A 151 -3.05 -7.17 -13.39
C SER A 151 -2.68 -8.47 -14.08
N ASP A 152 -1.40 -8.64 -14.43
CA ASP A 152 -0.85 -9.84 -15.03
C ASP A 152 -0.19 -10.78 -14.00
N LYS A 153 -0.24 -10.43 -12.71
CA LYS A 153 0.37 -11.20 -11.62
C LYS A 153 -0.63 -12.13 -10.96
N ALA A 154 -0.12 -13.17 -10.33
CA ALA A 154 -0.94 -14.05 -9.53
C ALA A 154 -1.45 -13.29 -8.31
N PHE A 155 -2.75 -13.43 -8.02
CA PHE A 155 -3.30 -12.99 -6.74
C PHE A 155 -2.57 -13.71 -5.59
N PRO A 156 -2.38 -13.04 -4.44
CA PRO A 156 -1.80 -13.69 -3.28
C PRO A 156 -2.69 -14.85 -2.85
N ASP A 157 -2.07 -15.91 -2.33
CA ASP A 157 -2.80 -17.09 -1.86
C ASP A 157 -3.93 -16.68 -0.92
N GLU A 158 -5.08 -17.32 -1.12
CA GLU A 158 -6.30 -17.08 -0.34
C GLU A 158 -5.98 -17.24 1.16
N GLN A 159 -6.47 -16.32 2.00
CA GLN A 159 -6.53 -16.45 3.47
C GLN A 159 -5.26 -16.11 4.27
N ASN A 160 -4.25 -15.43 3.72
CA ASN A 160 -3.04 -15.07 4.48
C ASN A 160 -3.31 -14.36 5.82
N TRP A 161 -4.45 -13.67 5.95
CA TRP A 161 -4.85 -12.93 7.14
C TRP A 161 -6.05 -13.50 7.89
N ASP A 162 -6.69 -14.58 7.42
CA ASP A 162 -7.87 -15.14 8.10
C ASP A 162 -7.52 -15.51 9.54
N ARG A 163 -6.35 -16.11 9.74
CA ARG A 163 -5.82 -16.40 11.07
C ARG A 163 -5.63 -15.17 11.97
N LEU A 164 -5.40 -14.00 11.38
CA LEU A 164 -5.22 -12.73 12.09
C LEU A 164 -6.57 -12.10 12.45
N LEU A 165 -7.60 -12.39 11.65
CA LEU A 165 -8.97 -11.91 11.81
C LEU A 165 -9.80 -12.80 12.75
N THR A 166 -9.51 -14.10 12.81
CA THR A 166 -10.23 -15.08 13.65
C THR A 166 -9.76 -15.14 15.10
N ARG A 167 -8.73 -14.37 15.48
CA ARG A 167 -8.12 -14.41 16.83
C ARG A 167 -8.74 -13.44 17.85
N ASN A 168 -9.88 -12.82 17.52
CA ASN A 168 -10.65 -11.98 18.45
C ASN A 168 -11.40 -12.81 19.49
#